data_AF-A0A522RIU4-F1
#
_entry.id   AF-A0A522RIU4-F1
#
_cell.length_a   1.000
_cell.length_b   1.000
_cell.length_c   1.000
_cell.angle_alpha   90.00
_cell.angle_beta   90.00
_cell.angle_gamma   90.00
#
_symmetry.space_group_name_H-M   'P 1'
#
loop_
_entity.id
_entity.type
_entity.pdbx_description
1 polymer ?
#
loop_
_entity_poly.entity_id
_entity_poly.type
_entity_poly.pdbx_seq_one_letter_code
_entity_poly.pdbx_strand_id
1 'polypeptide(L)' 'MVLLPLARVAGEGVALRVVEFAPEPDARIGEACARLSGTAQPIRHIAASVGYASMANFNRQFLRLRGMTPREYRASFHQ' A
#
# COMPACT_ATOMS: atom_id res chain seq x y z
N MET A 1 -48.23 30.52 -9.46
CA MET A 1 -47.50 31.62 -10.14
C MET A 1 -46.53 32.19 -9.12
N VAL A 2 -45.26 31.80 -9.09
CA VAL A 2 -44.28 32.00 -10.15
C VAL A 2 -43.39 30.75 -10.32
N LEU A 3 -43.32 30.30 -11.56
CA LEU A 3 -42.39 29.30 -12.11
C LEU A 3 -41.21 30.08 -12.71
N LEU A 4 -39.95 29.66 -12.45
CA LEU A 4 -38.72 30.00 -13.21
C LEU A 4 -37.50 29.32 -12.52
N PRO A 5 -36.41 28.98 -13.23
CA PRO A 5 -36.29 27.91 -14.21
C PRO A 5 -35.25 26.84 -13.80
N LEU A 6 -35.37 25.68 -14.44
CA LEU A 6 -34.40 24.58 -14.47
C LEU A 6 -32.99 25.07 -14.83
N ALA A 7 -32.09 25.14 -13.85
CA ALA A 7 -30.66 25.22 -14.10
C ALA A 7 -30.12 23.79 -14.30
N ARG A 8 -30.22 23.32 -15.55
CA ARG A 8 -29.45 22.18 -16.06
C ARG A 8 -28.03 22.66 -16.35
N VAL A 9 -27.11 22.38 -15.44
CA VAL A 9 -25.67 22.41 -15.70
C VAL A 9 -25.19 20.95 -15.73
N ALA A 10 -24.83 20.50 -16.94
CA ALA A 10 -23.95 19.37 -17.16
C ALA A 10 -22.57 19.74 -16.59
N GLY A 11 -21.94 18.91 -15.76
CA GLY A 11 -21.08 17.85 -16.25
C GLY A 11 -19.68 18.42 -16.52
N GLU A 12 -18.79 18.38 -15.53
CA GLU A 12 -17.35 18.44 -15.72
C GLU A 12 -16.64 17.81 -14.51
N GLY A 13 -15.62 17.02 -14.81
CA GLY A 13 -15.07 15.99 -13.93
C GLY A 13 -14.58 16.53 -12.60
N VAL A 14 -15.19 16.08 -11.51
CA VAL A 14 -14.46 16.00 -10.25
C VAL A 14 -13.41 14.92 -10.45
N ALA A 15 -12.18 15.37 -10.71
CA ALA A 15 -10.99 14.55 -10.71
C ALA A 15 -11.12 13.56 -9.56
N LEU A 16 -11.14 12.27 -9.89
CA LEU A 16 -10.91 11.21 -8.93
C LEU A 16 -9.53 11.55 -8.36
N ARG A 17 -9.49 12.35 -7.29
CA ARG A 17 -8.33 12.42 -6.44
C ARG A 17 -8.23 10.98 -5.98
N VAL A 18 -7.35 10.23 -6.62
CA VAL A 18 -6.73 9.10 -5.97
C VAL A 18 -6.21 9.75 -4.70
N VAL A 19 -7.00 9.64 -3.62
CA VAL A 19 -6.49 9.80 -2.28
C VAL A 19 -5.38 8.78 -2.34
N GLU A 20 -4.15 9.28 -2.52
CA GLU A 20 -2.97 8.46 -2.43
C GLU A 20 -3.00 8.02 -0.97
N PHE A 21 -3.73 6.93 -0.75
CA PHE A 21 -3.95 6.31 0.52
C PHE A 21 -2.59 5.72 0.78
N ALA A 22 -1.69 6.54 1.31
CA ALA A 22 -0.50 6.09 1.96
C ALA A 22 -1.00 4.97 2.87
N PRO A 23 -0.74 3.70 2.54
CA PRO A 23 -1.38 2.64 3.26
C PRO A 23 -0.92 2.81 4.69
N GLU A 24 -1.87 2.76 5.63
CA GLU A 24 -1.57 2.66 7.05
C GLU A 24 -0.40 1.67 7.23
N PRO A 25 0.51 1.87 8.21
CA PRO A 25 1.76 1.11 8.30
C PRO A 25 1.55 -0.41 8.26
N ASP A 26 0.40 -0.89 8.72
CA ASP A 26 -0.11 -2.25 8.59
C ASP A 26 -0.41 -2.68 7.14
N ALA A 27 -1.07 -1.86 6.32
CA ALA A 27 -1.38 -2.18 4.92
C ALA A 27 -0.13 -2.31 4.03
N ARG A 28 0.92 -1.49 4.25
CA ARG A 28 2.21 -1.62 3.52
C ARG A 28 2.91 -2.94 3.84
N ILE A 29 2.88 -3.33 5.11
CA ILE A 29 3.45 -4.61 5.54
C ILE A 29 2.61 -5.78 5.03
N GLY A 30 1.28 -5.64 4.96
CA GLY A 30 0.39 -6.63 4.34
C GLY A 30 0.73 -6.90 2.87
N GLU A 31 0.91 -5.84 2.08
CA GLU A 31 1.35 -5.92 0.68
C GLU A 31 2.74 -6.60 0.57
N ALA A 32 3.69 -6.20 1.42
CA ALA A 32 5.03 -6.79 1.43
C ALA A 32 4.99 -8.29 1.78
N CYS A 33 4.13 -8.68 2.71
CA CYS A 33 3.89 -10.05 3.15
C CYS A 33 3.40 -10.93 1.99
N ALA A 34 2.40 -10.46 1.23
CA ALA A 34 1.89 -11.15 0.05
C ALA A 34 2.96 -11.33 -1.04
N ARG A 35 3.82 -10.32 -1.22
CA ARG A 35 4.93 -10.39 -2.18
C ARG A 35 6.05 -11.32 -1.72
N LEU A 36 6.33 -11.37 -0.41
CA LEU A 36 7.36 -12.23 0.17
C LEU A 36 6.99 -13.72 0.11
N SER A 37 5.71 -14.06 0.22
CA SER A 37 5.22 -15.44 0.08
C SER A 37 5.00 -15.84 -1.38
N GLY A 38 4.54 -14.92 -2.23
CA GLY A 38 4.19 -15.22 -3.62
C GLY A 38 5.33 -15.06 -4.63
N THR A 39 6.44 -14.40 -4.27
CA THR A 39 7.50 -14.07 -5.23
C THR A 39 8.90 -14.32 -4.71
N ALA A 40 9.83 -14.65 -5.60
CA ALA A 40 11.26 -14.72 -5.30
C ALA A 40 11.96 -13.35 -5.33
N GLN A 41 11.22 -12.23 -5.42
CA GLN A 41 11.82 -10.91 -5.53
C GLN A 41 12.70 -10.58 -4.32
N PRO A 42 13.81 -9.84 -4.54
CA PRO A 42 14.67 -9.43 -3.45
C PRO A 42 13.94 -8.46 -2.52
N ILE A 43 14.10 -8.64 -1.21
CA ILE A 43 13.41 -7.89 -0.14
C ILE A 43 13.57 -6.37 -0.32
N ARG A 44 14.75 -5.92 -0.80
CA ARG A 44 15.03 -4.51 -1.12
C ARG A 44 14.02 -3.90 -2.10
N HIS A 45 13.62 -4.69 -3.10
CA HIS A 45 12.74 -4.25 -4.17
C HIS A 45 11.29 -4.23 -3.69
N ILE A 46 10.92 -5.21 -2.86
CA ILE A 46 9.61 -5.24 -2.21
C ILE A 46 9.42 -4.02 -1.32
N ALA A 47 10.40 -3.70 -0.47
CA ALA A 47 10.26 -2.53 0.41
C ALA A 47 10.23 -1.20 -0.34
N ALA A 48 11.05 -1.04 -1.39
CA ALA A 48 10.98 0.12 -2.27
C ALA A 48 9.58 0.23 -2.93
N SER A 49 9.02 -0.90 -3.36
CA SER A 49 7.70 -0.93 -4.00
C SER A 49 6.53 -0.66 -3.06
N VAL A 50 6.66 -0.92 -1.75
CA VAL A 50 5.61 -0.58 -0.76
C VAL A 50 5.86 0.79 -0.10
N GLY A 51 6.85 1.56 -0.57
CA GLY A 51 7.07 2.95 -0.19
C GLY A 51 8.05 3.17 0.97
N TYR A 52 8.91 2.21 1.30
CA TYR A 52 9.97 2.43 2.29
C TYR A 52 11.22 3.02 1.66
N ALA A 53 11.64 4.18 2.17
CA ALA A 53 12.89 4.83 1.77
C ALA A 53 14.14 4.03 2.17
N SER A 54 14.09 3.31 3.29
CA SER A 54 15.25 2.59 3.82
C SER A 54 14.90 1.19 4.30
N MET A 55 15.75 0.23 3.94
CA MET A 55 15.68 -1.17 4.42
C MET A 55 15.65 -1.28 5.94
N ALA A 56 16.39 -0.42 6.64
CA ALA A 56 16.42 -0.42 8.11
C ALA A 56 15.06 -0.08 8.72
N ASN A 57 14.36 0.93 8.18
CA ASN A 57 13.01 1.28 8.64
C ASN A 57 12.02 0.18 8.32
N PHE A 58 12.08 -0.40 7.11
CA PHE A 58 11.26 -1.54 6.73
C PHE A 58 11.45 -2.72 7.67
N ASN A 59 12.69 -3.16 7.92
CA ASN A 59 12.97 -4.30 8.79
C ASN A 59 12.46 -4.06 10.22
N ARG A 60 12.67 -2.87 10.79
CA ARG A 60 12.17 -2.54 12.13
C ARG A 60 10.65 -2.57 12.19
N GLN A 61 9.98 -2.03 11.19
CA GLN A 61 8.52 -1.94 11.16
C GLN A 61 7.88 -3.29 10.86
N PHE A 62 8.46 -4.07 9.95
CA PHE A 62 8.07 -5.44 9.66
C PHE A 62 8.24 -6.34 10.90
N LEU A 63 9.39 -6.25 11.58
CA LEU A 63 9.64 -6.98 12.83
C LEU A 63 8.65 -6.59 13.93
N ARG A 64 8.37 -5.28 14.08
CA ARG A 64 7.41 -4.79 15.08
C ARG A 64 5.98 -5.27 14.84
N LEU A 65 5.57 -5.41 13.57
CA LEU A 65 4.21 -5.82 13.20
C LEU A 65 4.02 -7.33 13.05
N ARG A 66 5.05 -8.06 12.60
CA ARG A 66 4.98 -9.51 12.31
C ARG A 66 5.75 -10.37 13.30
N GLY A 67 6.57 -9.77 14.16
CA GLY A 67 7.39 -10.48 15.15
C GLY A 67 8.61 -11.21 14.58
N MET A 68 8.83 -11.16 13.27
CA MET A 68 9.94 -11.84 12.58
C MET A 68 10.48 -10.96 11.45
N THR A 69 11.71 -11.21 10.98
CA THR A 69 12.25 -10.46 9.85
C THR A 69 11.62 -10.88 8.52
N PRO A 70 11.58 -10.01 7.49
CA PRO A 70 11.05 -10.37 6.17
C PRO A 70 11.81 -11.54 5.52
N ARG A 71 13.08 -11.74 5.89
CA ARG A 71 13.90 -12.87 5.43
C ARG A 71 13.45 -14.18 6.08
N GLU A 72 13.22 -14.18 7.38
CA GLU A 72 12.66 -15.33 8.10
C GLU A 72 11.26 -15.66 7.61
N TYR A 73 10.41 -14.63 7.47
CA TYR A 73 9.07 -14.78 6.92
C TYR A 73 9.12 -15.51 5.58
N ARG A 74 9.95 -15.04 4.63
CA ARG A 74 10.12 -15.68 3.33
C ARG A 74 10.69 -17.11 3.43
N ALA A 75 11.62 -17.38 4.35
CA ALA A 75 12.15 -18.72 4.56
C ALA A 75 11.08 -19.71 5.05
N SER A 76 10.14 -19.26 5.89
CA SER A 76 9.01 -20.07 6.35
C SER A 76 8.03 -20.48 5.25
N PHE A 77 7.98 -19.77 4.11
CA PHE A 77 7.15 -20.13 2.95
C PHE A 77 7.88 -20.94 1.88
N HIS A 78 9.21 -20.99 1.91
CA HIS A 78 10.03 -21.75 0.97
C HIS A 78 10.51 -23.11 1.55
N GLN A 79 9.83 -23.62 2.57
CA GLN A 79 10.10 -24.94 3.13
C GLN A 79 9.27 -26.03 2.44
#